data_AF-A0A2E5YQU0-F1
#
_entry.id   AF-A0A2E5YQU0-F1
#
_cell.length_a   1.000
_cell.length_b   1.000
_cell.length_c   1.000
_cell.angle_alpha   90.00
_cell.angle_beta   90.00
_cell.angle_gamma   90.00
#
_symmetry.space_group_name_H-M   'P 1'
#
loop_
_entity.id
_entity.type
_entity.pdbx_description
1 polymer ?
#
loop_
_entity_poly.entity_id
_entity_poly.type
_entity_poly.pdbx_seq_one_letter_code
_entity_poly.pdbx_strand_id
1 'polypeptide(L)'
;MGAVKRWRKRWVRSFGKGTAGWLGRAALSLLSKTWRVEVLGEENLNASVKAGPGCFLSMWHGRMIVAIPTHARRGWHVLVSPSGDGDVSEKLLEANGYFVIRGSSSRGGARALRAMLRVLDDGAVLFITPDGPRGPMHTMNPGLAFMARATGREIVPLGFACDRAWHADSWDHFTIPKPFARVCVVYGEPVPVSREAEDTEQEEATELVRERTLEAERAGFGHLGCEVDWPTPTAPNPGRREWAAETKENEQPRDERTTGEKIARGATFFLSGAALFAWLYAFDQAGDLPPWGKTIGTLLAGGLLWKAFPEKAEAGFFSLVMILGGTFLLVDATGQDSSARLEKIAMGTALLLLGLLYFWVVFIKAPKDEG
;
A
#
# COMPACT_ATOMS: atom_id res chain seq x y z
N MET A 1 23.49 32.18 5.75
CA MET A 1 23.44 30.71 5.50
C MET A 1 22.13 29.99 5.88
N GLY A 2 21.23 30.55 6.70
CA GLY A 2 19.98 29.85 7.12
C GLY A 2 18.78 29.91 6.17
N ALA A 3 18.68 30.91 5.29
CA ALA A 3 17.56 31.07 4.37
C ALA A 3 17.60 30.09 3.17
N VAL A 4 18.77 29.93 2.55
CA VAL A 4 19.00 29.01 1.42
C VAL A 4 18.83 27.54 1.84
N LYS A 5 19.26 27.18 3.06
CA LYS A 5 19.11 25.82 3.62
C LYS A 5 17.63 25.47 3.90
N ARG A 6 16.84 26.44 4.38
CA ARG A 6 15.37 26.30 4.57
C ARG A 6 14.60 26.26 3.25
N TRP A 7 15.00 27.08 2.28
CA TRP A 7 14.41 27.11 0.94
C TRP A 7 14.64 25.79 0.18
N ARG A 8 15.88 25.26 0.20
CA ARG A 8 16.24 23.96 -0.38
C ARG A 8 15.52 22.77 0.28
N LYS A 9 15.31 22.79 1.60
CA LYS A 9 14.56 21.74 2.33
C LYS A 9 13.05 21.77 2.01
N ARG A 10 12.49 22.96 1.76
CA ARG A 10 11.10 23.18 1.32
C ARG A 10 10.91 22.81 -0.16
N TRP A 11 11.89 23.11 -1.01
CA TRP A 11 11.92 22.74 -2.42
C TRP A 11 12.05 21.22 -2.63
N VAL A 12 13.01 20.56 -1.99
CA VAL A 12 13.16 19.09 -2.09
C VAL A 12 11.92 18.35 -1.56
N ARG A 13 11.24 18.89 -0.53
CA ARG A 13 9.97 18.34 -0.02
C ARG A 13 8.75 18.62 -0.91
N SER A 14 8.70 19.74 -1.64
CA SER A 14 7.60 20.06 -2.56
C SER A 14 7.80 19.38 -3.93
N PHE A 15 9.01 19.46 -4.48
CA PHE A 15 9.36 18.86 -5.76
C PHE A 15 9.39 17.34 -5.66
N GLY A 16 9.99 16.78 -4.60
CA GLY A 16 10.01 15.34 -4.36
C GLY A 16 8.63 14.72 -4.15
N LYS A 17 7.67 15.46 -3.57
CA LYS A 17 6.28 15.00 -3.46
C LYS A 17 5.54 15.04 -4.80
N GLY A 18 5.79 16.07 -5.62
CA GLY A 18 5.19 16.19 -6.95
C GLY A 18 5.69 15.13 -7.92
N THR A 19 7.02 14.94 -8.00
CA THR A 19 7.64 13.95 -8.89
C THR A 19 7.40 12.52 -8.40
N ALA A 20 7.47 12.24 -7.09
CA ALA A 20 7.16 10.91 -6.57
C ALA A 20 5.68 10.56 -6.75
N GLY A 21 4.76 11.52 -6.60
CA GLY A 21 3.33 11.29 -6.89
C GLY A 21 3.08 10.97 -8.36
N TRP A 22 3.75 11.66 -9.28
CA TRP A 22 3.65 11.37 -10.71
C TRP A 22 4.25 10.01 -11.08
N LEU A 23 5.43 9.68 -10.56
CA LEU A 23 6.08 8.38 -10.77
C LEU A 23 5.25 7.24 -10.16
N GLY A 24 4.70 7.42 -8.96
CA GLY A 24 3.82 6.43 -8.32
C GLY A 24 2.54 6.19 -9.12
N ARG A 25 1.91 7.25 -9.64
CA ARG A 25 0.79 7.12 -10.58
C ARG A 25 1.17 6.36 -11.85
N ALA A 26 2.28 6.72 -12.48
CA ALA A 26 2.74 6.07 -13.69
C ALA A 26 3.04 4.59 -13.45
N ALA A 27 3.69 4.26 -12.32
CA ALA A 27 3.97 2.91 -11.88
C ALA A 27 2.69 2.10 -11.70
N LEU A 28 1.72 2.62 -10.93
CA LEU A 28 0.44 1.97 -10.71
C LEU A 28 -0.33 1.79 -12.02
N SER A 29 -0.31 2.79 -12.91
CA SER A 29 -0.98 2.71 -14.21
C SER A 29 -0.35 1.65 -15.11
N LEU A 30 0.99 1.55 -15.15
CA LEU A 30 1.68 0.53 -15.93
C LEU A 30 1.46 -0.86 -15.34
N LEU A 31 1.57 -0.99 -14.03
CA LEU A 31 1.35 -2.25 -13.32
C LEU A 31 -0.09 -2.75 -13.51
N SER A 32 -1.09 -1.89 -13.30
CA SER A 32 -2.50 -2.27 -13.41
C SER A 32 -2.92 -2.69 -14.82
N LYS A 33 -2.28 -2.15 -15.86
CA LYS A 33 -2.49 -2.61 -17.24
C LYS A 33 -2.04 -4.05 -17.48
N THR A 34 -1.18 -4.60 -16.63
CA THR A 34 -0.77 -6.00 -16.74
C THR A 34 -1.75 -6.96 -16.08
N TRP A 35 -2.64 -6.47 -15.21
CA TRP A 35 -3.55 -7.32 -14.45
C TRP A 35 -4.65 -7.90 -15.35
N ARG A 36 -5.03 -9.15 -15.07
CA ARG A 36 -6.16 -9.82 -15.71
C ARG A 36 -7.35 -9.71 -14.76
N VAL A 37 -8.20 -8.72 -14.99
CA VAL A 37 -9.31 -8.40 -14.10
C VAL A 37 -10.54 -9.21 -14.48
N GLU A 38 -11.11 -9.90 -13.50
CA GLU A 38 -12.36 -10.65 -13.56
C GLU A 38 -13.35 -9.99 -12.58
N VAL A 39 -14.62 -9.90 -12.96
CA VAL A 39 -15.65 -9.21 -12.16
C VAL A 39 -16.81 -10.17 -11.91
N LEU A 40 -17.22 -10.29 -10.65
CA LEU A 40 -18.35 -11.10 -10.21
C LEU A 40 -19.38 -10.23 -9.48
N GLY A 41 -20.66 -10.55 -9.64
CA GLY A 41 -21.74 -9.93 -8.88
C GLY A 41 -22.07 -8.49 -9.27
N GLU A 42 -21.59 -7.96 -10.41
CA GLU A 42 -21.84 -6.57 -10.81
C GLU A 42 -23.34 -6.24 -10.91
N GLU A 43 -24.19 -7.24 -11.13
CA GLU A 43 -25.64 -7.15 -11.02
C GLU A 43 -26.13 -6.61 -9.67
N ASN A 44 -25.42 -6.89 -8.57
CA ASN A 44 -25.75 -6.39 -7.22
C ASN A 44 -25.58 -4.88 -7.14
N LEU A 45 -24.47 -4.35 -7.68
CA LEU A 45 -24.27 -2.90 -7.78
C LEU A 45 -25.35 -2.27 -8.67
N ASN A 46 -25.62 -2.88 -9.82
CA ASN A 46 -26.62 -2.37 -10.76
C ASN A 46 -28.03 -2.38 -10.16
N ALA A 47 -28.38 -3.40 -9.37
CA ALA A 47 -29.64 -3.47 -8.64
C ALA A 47 -29.75 -2.36 -7.60
N SER A 48 -28.69 -2.15 -6.82
CA SER A 48 -28.65 -1.10 -5.79
C SER A 48 -28.78 0.31 -6.37
N VAL A 49 -28.05 0.60 -7.46
CA VAL A 49 -28.14 1.88 -8.18
C VAL A 49 -29.51 2.09 -8.84
N LYS A 50 -30.23 1.02 -9.19
CA LYS A 50 -31.61 1.10 -9.70
C LYS A 50 -32.64 1.27 -8.59
N ALA A 51 -32.39 0.75 -7.39
CA ALA A 51 -33.32 0.79 -6.27
C ALA A 51 -33.48 2.21 -5.69
N GLY A 52 -32.48 3.08 -5.85
CA GLY A 52 -32.56 4.47 -5.43
C GLY A 52 -31.45 5.34 -6.02
N PRO A 53 -31.53 6.66 -5.84
CA PRO A 53 -30.50 7.57 -6.32
C PRO A 53 -29.24 7.40 -5.44
N GLY A 54 -28.36 6.45 -5.76
CA GLY A 54 -27.04 6.31 -5.13
C GLY A 54 -26.92 5.19 -4.10
N CYS A 55 -25.68 4.77 -3.85
CA CYS A 55 -25.35 3.69 -2.92
C CYS A 55 -23.95 3.85 -2.33
N PHE A 56 -23.69 3.19 -1.20
CA PHE A 56 -22.34 3.07 -0.65
C PHE A 56 -21.64 1.83 -1.21
N LEU A 57 -20.33 1.91 -1.42
CA LEU A 57 -19.46 0.75 -1.60
C LEU A 57 -18.54 0.60 -0.39
N SER A 58 -18.57 -0.58 0.23
CA SER A 58 -17.71 -0.92 1.36
C SER A 58 -16.55 -1.78 0.89
N MET A 59 -15.30 -1.37 1.14
CA MET A 59 -14.13 -2.20 0.87
C MET A 59 -13.08 -2.08 1.99
N TRP A 60 -12.31 -3.13 2.22
CA TRP A 60 -11.20 -3.06 3.18
C TRP A 60 -10.10 -2.11 2.72
N HIS A 61 -9.53 -1.37 3.67
CA HIS A 61 -8.46 -0.40 3.40
C HIS A 61 -7.24 -1.04 2.74
N GLY A 62 -6.89 -2.26 3.12
CA GLY A 62 -5.77 -3.03 2.56
C GLY A 62 -5.87 -3.29 1.04
N ARG A 63 -7.07 -3.14 0.46
CA ARG A 63 -7.36 -3.39 -0.97
C ARG A 63 -7.41 -2.14 -1.84
N MET A 64 -7.25 -0.94 -1.26
CA MET A 64 -7.45 0.32 -1.98
C MET A 64 -6.64 0.46 -3.26
N ILE A 65 -5.39 -0.03 -3.29
CA ILE A 65 -4.54 0.07 -4.48
C ILE A 65 -5.06 -0.77 -5.66
N VAL A 66 -5.81 -1.84 -5.37
CA VAL A 66 -6.49 -2.67 -6.35
C VAL A 66 -7.75 -1.95 -6.86
N ALA A 67 -8.50 -1.35 -5.94
CA ALA A 67 -9.75 -0.64 -6.25
C ALA A 67 -9.57 0.57 -7.18
N ILE A 68 -8.50 1.36 -6.96
CA ILE A 68 -8.23 2.61 -7.70
C ILE A 68 -8.20 2.42 -9.23
N PRO A 69 -7.38 1.53 -9.81
CA PRO A 69 -7.35 1.35 -11.26
C PRO A 69 -8.53 0.52 -11.78
N THR A 70 -9.07 -0.42 -11.01
CA THR A 70 -10.18 -1.30 -11.43
C THR A 70 -11.51 -0.55 -11.57
N HIS A 71 -11.68 0.58 -10.87
CA HIS A 71 -12.87 1.43 -10.96
C HIS A 71 -12.56 2.85 -11.46
N ALA A 72 -11.41 3.03 -12.11
CA ALA A 72 -11.00 4.32 -12.64
C ALA A 72 -12.03 4.90 -13.62
N ARG A 73 -12.23 6.21 -13.56
CA ARG A 73 -13.07 7.01 -14.47
C ARG A 73 -14.57 6.63 -14.47
N ARG A 74 -15.07 5.95 -13.43
CA ARG A 74 -16.52 5.74 -13.25
C ARG A 74 -17.26 6.96 -12.69
N GLY A 75 -16.55 8.04 -12.33
CA GLY A 75 -17.14 9.25 -11.75
C GLY A 75 -17.63 9.06 -10.31
N TRP A 76 -17.06 8.09 -9.60
CA TRP A 76 -17.46 7.75 -8.24
C TRP A 76 -16.75 8.61 -7.20
N HIS A 77 -17.36 8.69 -6.03
CA HIS A 77 -16.89 9.52 -4.93
C HIS A 77 -16.13 8.69 -3.90
N VAL A 78 -15.16 9.30 -3.21
CA VAL A 78 -14.41 8.64 -2.12
C VAL A 78 -14.29 9.61 -0.95
N LEU A 79 -14.58 9.13 0.26
CA LEU A 79 -14.28 9.87 1.48
C LEU A 79 -12.79 9.71 1.85
N VAL A 80 -12.07 10.82 1.99
CA VAL A 80 -10.65 10.81 2.36
C VAL A 80 -10.40 11.71 3.56
N SER A 81 -9.66 11.19 4.55
CA SER A 81 -9.27 11.93 5.76
C SER A 81 -8.52 13.21 5.39
N PRO A 82 -8.78 14.35 6.07
CA PRO A 82 -8.14 15.63 5.78
C PRO A 82 -6.63 15.69 6.12
N SER A 83 -5.97 14.57 6.39
CA SER A 83 -4.54 14.50 6.73
C SER A 83 -3.63 14.71 5.52
N GLY A 84 -2.34 14.94 5.78
CA GLY A 84 -1.32 15.08 4.72
C GLY A 84 -1.13 13.82 3.87
N ASP A 85 -1.35 12.63 4.44
CA ASP A 85 -1.39 11.38 3.67
C ASP A 85 -2.62 11.36 2.75
N GLY A 86 -3.74 11.89 3.24
CA GLY A 86 -4.94 12.10 2.46
C GLY A 86 -4.73 13.02 1.25
N ASP A 87 -3.85 14.02 1.33
CA ASP A 87 -3.54 14.91 0.19
C ASP A 87 -2.81 14.15 -0.94
N VAL A 88 -2.06 13.09 -0.60
CA VAL A 88 -1.40 12.24 -1.61
C VAL A 88 -2.41 11.29 -2.23
N SER A 89 -3.24 10.64 -1.41
CA SER A 89 -4.31 9.77 -1.89
C SER A 89 -5.31 10.52 -2.77
N GLU A 90 -5.67 11.74 -2.41
CA GLU A 90 -6.56 12.61 -3.19
C GLU A 90 -6.04 12.82 -4.61
N LYS A 91 -4.77 13.22 -4.75
CA LYS A 91 -4.16 13.42 -6.07
C LYS A 91 -4.13 12.13 -6.90
N LEU A 92 -3.90 10.98 -6.27
CA LEU A 92 -3.91 9.70 -6.96
C LEU A 92 -5.33 9.32 -7.42
N LEU A 93 -6.33 9.54 -6.56
CA LEU A 93 -7.74 9.29 -6.84
C LEU A 93 -8.27 10.20 -7.96
N GLU A 94 -8.08 11.51 -7.85
CA GLU A 94 -8.48 12.47 -8.89
C GLU A 94 -7.82 12.15 -10.24
N ALA A 95 -6.54 11.77 -10.22
CA ALA A 95 -5.81 11.37 -11.42
C ALA A 95 -6.32 10.07 -12.06
N ASN A 96 -7.10 9.27 -11.34
CA ASN A 96 -7.82 8.09 -11.82
C ASN A 96 -9.32 8.39 -12.07
N GLY A 97 -9.77 9.64 -11.97
CA GLY A 97 -11.13 10.05 -12.33
C GLY A 97 -12.17 9.87 -11.21
N TYR A 98 -11.74 9.85 -9.95
CA TYR A 98 -12.62 9.89 -8.78
C TYR A 98 -12.84 11.33 -8.32
N PHE A 99 -13.98 11.56 -7.66
CA PHE A 99 -14.25 12.78 -6.91
C PHE A 99 -13.97 12.56 -5.43
N VAL A 100 -13.25 13.48 -4.78
CA VAL A 100 -12.82 13.32 -3.39
C VAL A 100 -13.63 14.22 -2.47
N ILE A 101 -14.22 13.63 -1.44
CA ILE A 101 -14.84 14.34 -0.33
C ILE A 101 -13.88 14.30 0.85
N ARG A 102 -13.47 15.47 1.36
CA ARG A 102 -12.53 15.57 2.48
C ARG A 102 -13.27 15.54 3.82
N GLY A 103 -12.94 14.56 4.68
CA GLY A 103 -13.45 14.51 6.05
C GLY A 103 -13.10 13.24 6.82
N SER A 104 -13.31 13.31 8.13
CA SER A 104 -13.23 12.15 9.05
C SER A 104 -14.20 12.35 10.23
N SER A 105 -14.45 11.28 10.99
CA SER A 105 -15.24 11.32 12.22
C SER A 105 -14.68 12.31 13.25
N SER A 106 -13.36 12.52 13.25
CA SER A 106 -12.66 13.45 14.16
C SER A 106 -12.52 14.87 13.63
N ARG A 107 -12.58 15.10 12.31
CA ARG A 107 -12.36 16.42 11.71
C ARG A 107 -13.20 16.63 10.45
N GLY A 108 -14.08 17.62 10.50
CA GLY A 108 -14.91 18.00 9.37
C GLY A 108 -16.08 17.06 9.06
N GLY A 109 -16.38 16.11 9.94
CA GLY A 109 -17.41 15.08 9.76
C GLY A 109 -18.77 15.62 9.32
N ALA A 110 -19.32 16.64 9.99
CA ALA A 110 -20.61 17.22 9.62
C ALA A 110 -20.64 17.89 8.23
N ARG A 111 -19.49 18.39 7.75
CA ARG A 111 -19.37 18.94 6.39
C ARG A 111 -19.27 17.82 5.37
N ALA A 112 -18.45 16.81 5.65
CA ALA A 112 -18.30 15.64 4.79
C ALA A 112 -19.61 14.87 4.67
N LEU A 113 -20.35 14.67 5.76
CA LEU A 113 -21.66 14.04 5.75
C LEU A 113 -22.64 14.78 4.84
N ARG A 114 -22.73 16.11 4.95
CA ARG A 114 -23.57 16.91 4.05
C ARG A 114 -23.13 16.84 2.59
N ALA A 115 -21.84 16.75 2.31
CA ALA A 115 -21.35 16.57 0.94
C ALA A 115 -21.68 15.17 0.41
N MET A 116 -21.52 14.13 1.23
CA MET A 116 -21.88 12.75 0.89
C MET A 116 -23.38 12.61 0.60
N LEU A 117 -24.23 13.22 1.44
CA LEU A 117 -25.68 13.24 1.21
C LEU A 117 -26.05 13.82 -0.16
N ARG A 118 -25.47 14.96 -0.52
CA ARG A 118 -25.76 15.61 -1.82
C ARG A 118 -25.39 14.73 -3.00
N VAL A 119 -24.18 14.16 -3.00
CA VAL A 119 -23.74 13.34 -4.13
C VAL A 119 -24.51 12.04 -4.21
N LEU A 120 -24.89 11.47 -3.06
CA LEU A 120 -25.77 10.31 -3.03
C LEU A 120 -27.11 10.69 -3.66
N ASP A 121 -27.77 11.76 -3.24
CA ASP A 121 -29.05 12.21 -3.83
C ASP A 121 -29.00 12.45 -5.35
N ASP A 122 -27.83 12.76 -5.90
CA ASP A 122 -27.59 12.88 -7.35
C ASP A 122 -27.36 11.52 -8.06
N GLY A 123 -27.51 10.40 -7.36
CA GLY A 123 -27.32 9.06 -7.91
C GLY A 123 -25.89 8.51 -7.82
N ALA A 124 -24.98 9.16 -7.09
CA ALA A 124 -23.58 8.76 -7.07
C ALA A 124 -23.32 7.50 -6.25
N VAL A 125 -22.25 6.79 -6.64
CA VAL A 125 -21.66 5.71 -5.85
C VAL A 125 -20.53 6.29 -4.99
N LEU A 126 -20.51 5.95 -3.70
CA LEU A 126 -19.55 6.47 -2.73
C LEU A 126 -18.77 5.33 -2.04
N PHE A 127 -17.45 5.32 -2.22
CA PHE A 127 -16.54 4.40 -1.54
C PHE A 127 -16.25 4.81 -0.09
N ILE A 128 -16.34 3.84 0.82
CA ILE A 128 -15.97 3.94 2.22
C ILE A 128 -15.11 2.73 2.62
N THR A 129 -14.05 2.99 3.38
CA THR A 129 -13.22 1.94 4.02
C THR A 129 -13.57 1.84 5.50
N PRO A 130 -14.40 0.86 5.93
CA PRO A 130 -15.01 0.86 7.25
C PRO A 130 -14.04 0.49 8.37
N ASP A 131 -12.92 -0.17 8.08
CA ASP A 131 -11.80 -0.47 8.99
C ASP A 131 -10.95 0.77 9.32
N GLY A 132 -11.16 1.86 8.58
CA GLY A 132 -10.53 3.15 8.82
C GLY A 132 -9.01 3.14 8.62
N PRO A 133 -8.32 4.28 8.78
CA PRO A 133 -6.88 4.37 8.46
C PRO A 133 -5.96 3.72 9.52
N ARG A 134 -6.52 3.27 10.66
CA ARG A 134 -5.77 2.75 11.81
C ARG A 134 -6.09 1.30 12.16
N GLY A 135 -7.09 0.72 11.50
CA GLY A 135 -7.56 -0.63 11.77
C GLY A 135 -8.27 -0.78 13.11
N PRO A 136 -8.37 -2.04 13.61
CA PRO A 136 -7.74 -3.26 13.07
C PRO A 136 -8.28 -3.73 11.72
N MET A 137 -7.53 -4.60 11.02
CA MET A 137 -7.98 -5.23 9.77
C MET A 137 -9.34 -5.89 9.96
N HIS A 138 -10.23 -5.75 8.97
CA HIS A 138 -11.56 -6.37 8.95
C HIS A 138 -12.46 -5.99 10.14
N THR A 139 -12.22 -4.85 10.77
CA THR A 139 -13.15 -4.29 11.76
C THR A 139 -14.08 -3.30 11.08
N MET A 140 -15.32 -3.21 11.56
CA MET A 140 -16.29 -2.25 11.05
C MET A 140 -16.43 -1.09 12.03
N ASN A 141 -16.16 0.13 11.58
CA ASN A 141 -16.64 1.30 12.28
C ASN A 141 -18.15 1.46 12.03
N PRO A 142 -18.97 1.77 13.06
CA PRO A 142 -20.42 1.89 12.93
C PRO A 142 -20.86 3.07 12.05
N GLY A 143 -19.92 3.97 11.70
CA GLY A 143 -20.20 5.15 10.89
C GLY A 143 -20.81 4.84 9.52
N LEU A 144 -20.43 3.72 8.89
CA LEU A 144 -20.99 3.37 7.57
C LEU A 144 -22.47 2.98 7.68
N ALA A 145 -22.83 2.08 8.59
CA ALA A 145 -24.22 1.68 8.83
C ALA A 145 -25.07 2.86 9.32
N PHE A 146 -24.52 3.71 10.19
CA PHE A 146 -25.17 4.96 10.61
C PHE A 146 -25.48 5.87 9.42
N MET A 147 -24.54 6.06 8.48
CA MET A 147 -24.77 6.85 7.28
C MET A 147 -25.80 6.20 6.36
N ALA A 148 -25.74 4.88 6.17
CA ALA A 148 -26.73 4.13 5.42
C ALA A 148 -28.14 4.30 5.99
N ARG A 149 -28.33 4.12 7.32
CA ARG A 149 -29.57 4.42 8.04
C ARG A 149 -30.04 5.87 7.83
N ALA A 150 -29.15 6.84 8.06
CA ALA A 150 -29.47 8.26 7.95
C ALA A 150 -29.89 8.69 6.53
N THR A 151 -29.41 7.99 5.51
CA THR A 151 -29.66 8.27 4.09
C THR A 151 -30.76 7.39 3.50
N GLY A 152 -31.01 6.21 4.06
CA GLY A 152 -31.82 5.16 3.44
C GLY A 152 -31.17 4.53 2.21
N ARG A 153 -29.84 4.64 2.07
CA ARG A 153 -29.08 4.07 0.93
C ARG A 153 -28.49 2.73 1.33
N GLU A 154 -28.50 1.80 0.40
CA GLU A 154 -27.90 0.48 0.60
C GLU A 154 -26.37 0.56 0.61
N ILE A 155 -25.75 -0.43 1.25
CA ILE A 155 -24.32 -0.66 1.23
C ILE A 155 -24.05 -1.88 0.38
N VAL A 156 -23.31 -1.73 -0.71
CA VAL A 156 -22.83 -2.83 -1.54
C VAL A 156 -21.43 -3.24 -1.03
N PRO A 157 -21.27 -4.46 -0.47
CA PRO A 157 -19.97 -4.97 -0.05
C PRO A 157 -19.08 -5.23 -1.27
N LEU A 158 -17.79 -4.93 -1.18
CA LEU A 158 -16.83 -5.12 -2.26
C LEU A 158 -15.61 -5.90 -1.77
N GLY A 159 -15.43 -7.09 -2.35
CA GLY A 159 -14.28 -7.95 -2.11
C GLY A 159 -13.27 -7.89 -3.25
N PHE A 160 -11.99 -8.06 -2.92
CA PHE A 160 -10.91 -8.19 -3.88
C PHE A 160 -10.08 -9.43 -3.57
N ALA A 161 -9.81 -10.23 -4.60
CA ALA A 161 -8.88 -11.34 -4.54
C ALA A 161 -7.78 -11.20 -5.60
N CYS A 162 -6.57 -11.62 -5.25
CA CYS A 162 -5.42 -11.59 -6.15
C CYS A 162 -4.72 -12.94 -6.09
N ASP A 163 -4.47 -13.58 -7.24
CA ASP A 163 -3.76 -14.87 -7.27
C ASP A 163 -2.30 -14.74 -6.85
N ARG A 164 -1.69 -13.58 -7.09
CA ARG A 164 -0.31 -13.25 -6.76
C ARG A 164 -0.20 -11.79 -6.34
N ALA A 165 0.19 -11.54 -5.10
CA ALA A 165 0.42 -10.20 -4.59
C ALA A 165 1.67 -10.08 -3.74
N TRP A 166 2.14 -8.85 -3.57
CA TRP A 166 3.01 -8.44 -2.48
C TRP A 166 2.14 -7.87 -1.36
N HIS A 167 2.51 -8.19 -0.12
CA HIS A 167 1.84 -7.66 1.07
C HIS A 167 2.82 -6.80 1.86
N ALA A 168 2.36 -5.64 2.28
CA ALA A 168 3.09 -4.86 3.26
C ALA A 168 2.90 -5.47 4.66
N ASP A 169 3.94 -5.41 5.49
CA ASP A 169 3.83 -5.71 6.93
C ASP A 169 3.18 -4.52 7.65
N SER A 170 1.91 -4.30 7.36
CA SER A 170 1.09 -3.22 7.88
C SER A 170 -0.18 -3.77 8.50
N TRP A 171 -0.83 -2.96 9.34
CA TRP A 171 -2.01 -3.37 10.10
C TRP A 171 -3.17 -3.86 9.21
N ASP A 172 -3.22 -3.39 7.96
CA ASP A 172 -4.24 -3.70 6.95
C ASP A 172 -3.80 -4.76 5.94
N HIS A 173 -2.61 -5.33 6.11
CA HIS A 173 -2.02 -6.30 5.18
C HIS A 173 -2.07 -5.82 3.72
N PHE A 174 -1.60 -4.58 3.49
CA PHE A 174 -1.83 -3.86 2.23
C PHE A 174 -1.36 -4.65 1.00
N THR A 175 -2.28 -4.92 0.07
CA THR A 175 -2.09 -5.88 -1.03
C THR A 175 -1.81 -5.18 -2.35
N ILE A 176 -0.64 -5.40 -2.93
CA ILE A 176 -0.26 -4.92 -4.27
C ILE A 176 -0.19 -6.12 -5.22
N PRO A 177 -1.09 -6.24 -6.22
CA PRO A 177 -1.04 -7.34 -7.17
C PRO A 177 0.25 -7.30 -8.00
N LYS A 178 0.88 -8.46 -8.18
CA LYS A 178 2.11 -8.59 -8.98
C LYS A 178 1.80 -8.35 -10.48
N PRO A 179 2.81 -8.07 -11.32
CA PRO A 179 2.64 -8.05 -12.75
C PRO A 179 1.94 -9.34 -13.25
N PHE A 180 1.00 -9.17 -14.17
CA PHE A 180 0.23 -10.26 -14.77
C PHE A 180 -0.65 -11.06 -13.81
N ALA A 181 -0.86 -10.58 -12.57
CA ALA A 181 -1.77 -11.19 -11.61
C ALA A 181 -3.20 -11.24 -12.15
N ARG A 182 -3.92 -12.30 -11.80
CA ARG A 182 -5.38 -12.36 -11.90
C ARG A 182 -5.96 -11.64 -10.70
N VAL A 183 -6.88 -10.73 -10.95
CA VAL A 183 -7.55 -9.92 -9.94
C VAL A 183 -9.04 -10.16 -10.08
N CYS A 184 -9.69 -10.65 -9.02
CA CYS A 184 -11.14 -10.81 -8.99
C CYS A 184 -11.75 -9.68 -8.14
N VAL A 185 -12.68 -8.93 -8.72
CA VAL A 185 -13.50 -7.92 -8.04
C VAL A 185 -14.88 -8.52 -7.83
N VAL A 186 -15.34 -8.57 -6.58
CA VAL A 186 -16.63 -9.20 -6.24
C VAL A 186 -17.54 -8.19 -5.57
N TYR A 187 -18.65 -7.86 -6.21
CA TYR A 187 -19.74 -7.08 -5.62
C TYR A 187 -20.67 -8.03 -4.87
N GLY A 188 -20.64 -7.98 -3.54
CA GLY A 188 -21.49 -8.78 -2.66
C GLY A 188 -22.95 -8.34 -2.70
N GLU A 189 -23.81 -9.12 -2.05
CA GLU A 189 -25.24 -8.80 -1.93
C GLU A 189 -25.42 -7.48 -1.15
N PRO A 190 -26.24 -6.52 -1.66
CA PRO A 190 -26.45 -5.25 -1.00
C PRO A 190 -27.11 -5.42 0.37
N VAL A 191 -26.64 -4.65 1.36
CA VAL A 191 -27.22 -4.60 2.69
C VAL A 191 -28.08 -3.34 2.81
N PRO A 192 -29.42 -3.49 2.87
CA PRO A 192 -30.31 -2.37 3.16
C PRO A 192 -30.25 -2.01 4.64
N VAL A 193 -30.32 -0.71 4.93
CA VAL A 193 -30.43 -0.21 6.31
C VAL A 193 -31.63 0.72 6.38
N SER A 194 -32.68 0.30 7.09
CA SER A 194 -33.91 1.09 7.24
C SER A 194 -33.61 2.42 7.91
N ARG A 195 -34.29 3.50 7.48
CA ARG A 195 -34.22 4.80 8.16
C ARG A 195 -34.83 4.77 9.56
N GLU A 196 -35.76 3.84 9.77
CA GLU A 196 -36.46 3.62 11.02
C GLU A 196 -35.76 2.59 11.92
N ALA A 197 -34.64 2.03 11.46
CA ALA A 197 -33.89 1.03 12.20
C ALA A 197 -33.60 1.53 13.63
N GLU A 198 -33.68 0.67 14.63
CA GLU A 198 -33.20 0.93 15.98
C GLU A 198 -31.67 0.82 16.05
N ASP A 199 -31.07 1.19 17.17
CA ASP A 199 -29.61 1.14 17.32
C ASP A 199 -29.07 -0.30 17.26
N THR A 200 -29.82 -1.28 17.78
CA THR A 200 -29.52 -2.72 17.67
C THR A 200 -29.53 -3.20 16.23
N GLU A 201 -30.55 -2.83 15.44
CA GLU A 201 -30.65 -3.19 14.02
C GLU A 201 -29.53 -2.54 13.19
N GLN A 202 -29.07 -1.35 13.57
CA GLN A 202 -27.91 -0.71 12.95
C GLN A 202 -26.60 -1.44 13.26
N GLU A 203 -26.44 -1.94 14.49
CA GLU A 203 -25.29 -2.78 14.88
C GLU A 203 -25.30 -4.11 14.11
N GLU A 204 -26.45 -4.77 14.00
CA GLU A 204 -26.62 -5.97 13.19
C GLU A 204 -26.29 -5.72 11.72
N ALA A 205 -26.75 -4.59 11.15
CA ALA A 205 -26.38 -4.21 9.80
C ALA A 205 -24.86 -3.96 9.65
N THR A 206 -24.20 -3.44 10.68
CA THR A 206 -22.75 -3.23 10.68
C THR A 206 -22.01 -4.55 10.56
N GLU A 207 -22.39 -5.54 11.36
CA GLU A 207 -21.80 -6.89 11.31
C GLU A 207 -22.18 -7.63 10.02
N LEU A 208 -23.40 -7.47 9.52
CA LEU A 208 -23.81 -8.07 8.24
C LEU A 208 -22.96 -7.54 7.08
N VAL A 209 -22.71 -6.22 7.02
CA VAL A 209 -21.81 -5.63 6.01
C VAL A 209 -20.40 -6.20 6.15
N ARG A 210 -19.91 -6.39 7.38
CA ARG A 210 -18.61 -7.03 7.64
C ARG A 210 -18.55 -8.41 7.01
N GLU A 211 -19.51 -9.25 7.36
CA GLU A 211 -19.58 -10.65 6.93
C GLU A 211 -19.67 -10.75 5.42
N ARG A 212 -20.57 -9.98 4.79
CA ARG A 212 -20.74 -9.97 3.34
C ARG A 212 -19.50 -9.44 2.60
N THR A 213 -18.75 -8.49 3.18
CA THR A 213 -17.47 -8.04 2.59
C THR A 213 -16.43 -9.15 2.64
N LEU A 214 -16.33 -9.88 3.76
CA LEU A 214 -15.43 -11.04 3.89
C LEU A 214 -15.84 -12.20 2.98
N GLU A 215 -17.14 -12.46 2.83
CA GLU A 215 -17.68 -13.45 1.90
C GLU A 215 -17.36 -13.10 0.44
N ALA A 216 -17.51 -11.84 0.05
CA ALA A 216 -17.16 -11.38 -1.29
C ALA A 216 -15.66 -11.60 -1.58
N GLU A 217 -14.77 -11.32 -0.62
CA GLU A 217 -13.35 -11.66 -0.77
C GLU A 217 -13.12 -13.17 -0.91
N ARG A 218 -13.71 -13.98 -0.02
CA ARG A 218 -13.60 -15.45 -0.08
C ARG A 218 -14.09 -16.02 -1.41
N ALA A 219 -15.21 -15.51 -1.92
CA ALA A 219 -15.75 -15.90 -3.22
C ALA A 219 -14.77 -15.55 -4.35
N GLY A 220 -14.13 -14.39 -4.28
CA GLY A 220 -13.07 -13.99 -5.21
C GLY A 220 -11.89 -14.95 -5.20
N PHE A 221 -11.38 -15.32 -4.02
CA PHE A 221 -10.29 -16.29 -3.86
C PHE A 221 -10.68 -17.68 -4.38
N GLY A 222 -11.89 -18.14 -4.04
CA GLY A 222 -12.44 -19.39 -4.55
C GLY A 222 -12.56 -19.43 -6.07
N HIS A 223 -13.02 -18.34 -6.69
CA HIS A 223 -13.11 -18.20 -8.15
C HIS A 223 -11.73 -18.22 -8.83
N LEU A 224 -10.74 -17.60 -8.21
CA LEU A 224 -9.36 -17.64 -8.71
C LEU A 224 -8.69 -19.01 -8.49
N GLY A 225 -9.23 -19.84 -7.59
CA GLY A 225 -8.67 -21.13 -7.20
C GLY A 225 -7.44 -20.99 -6.30
N CYS A 226 -7.37 -19.94 -5.48
CA CYS A 226 -6.27 -19.71 -4.54
C CYS A 226 -6.78 -19.57 -3.10
N GLU A 227 -5.89 -19.81 -2.13
CA GLU A 227 -6.20 -19.61 -0.72
C GLU A 227 -6.35 -18.12 -0.39
N VAL A 228 -7.15 -17.85 0.63
CA VAL A 228 -7.35 -16.49 1.15
C VAL A 228 -6.04 -15.99 1.75
N ASP A 229 -5.64 -14.78 1.39
CA ASP A 229 -4.38 -14.15 1.79
C ASP A 229 -4.45 -13.40 3.13
N TRP A 230 -5.45 -13.69 3.96
CA TRP A 230 -5.58 -13.03 5.25
C TRP A 230 -4.49 -13.51 6.21
N PRO A 231 -3.81 -12.59 6.92
CA PRO A 231 -2.87 -13.01 7.94
C PRO A 231 -3.62 -13.78 9.04
N THR A 232 -3.00 -14.82 9.58
CA THR A 232 -3.47 -15.43 10.83
C THR A 232 -3.61 -14.31 11.87
N PRO A 233 -4.72 -14.23 12.63
CA PRO A 233 -4.87 -13.22 13.68
C PRO A 233 -3.68 -13.33 14.66
N THR A 234 -2.65 -12.50 14.48
CA THR A 234 -1.58 -12.40 15.45
C THR A 234 -2.08 -11.55 16.60
N ALA A 235 -1.74 -11.93 17.83
CA ALA A 235 -2.00 -11.12 19.01
C ALA A 235 -1.63 -9.64 18.75
N PRO A 236 -2.39 -8.68 19.31
CA PRO A 236 -2.12 -7.27 19.11
C PRO A 236 -0.65 -6.97 19.38
N ASN A 237 -0.04 -6.16 18.50
CA ASN A 237 1.39 -5.84 18.54
C ASN A 237 1.76 -5.34 19.96
N PRO A 238 2.64 -6.03 20.71
CA PRO A 238 2.97 -5.69 22.09
C PRO A 238 3.65 -4.33 22.25
N GLY A 239 4.03 -3.67 21.14
CA GLY A 239 4.54 -2.30 21.11
C GLY A 239 3.50 -1.19 20.97
N ARG A 240 2.20 -1.48 20.80
CA ARG A 240 1.14 -0.45 20.78
C ARG A 240 0.36 -0.48 22.09
N ARG A 241 0.64 0.50 22.96
CA ARG A 241 -0.20 0.78 24.13
C ARG A 241 -1.65 0.99 23.67
N GLU A 242 -2.54 0.14 24.15
CA GLU A 242 -3.97 0.39 24.13
C GLU A 242 -4.22 1.68 24.92
N TRP A 243 -4.82 2.70 24.31
CA TRP A 243 -5.17 3.97 24.98
C TRP A 243 -6.45 3.81 25.84
N ALA A 244 -6.89 2.59 26.12
CA ALA A 244 -8.03 2.34 26.97
C ALA A 244 -7.53 1.98 28.37
N ALA A 245 -7.67 2.94 29.28
CA ALA A 245 -7.71 2.76 30.73
C ALA A 245 -6.52 2.03 31.38
N GLU A 246 -5.50 2.77 31.83
CA GLU A 246 -4.97 2.55 33.18
C GLU A 246 -4.03 3.69 33.63
N THR A 247 -4.46 4.31 34.72
CA THR A 247 -3.68 5.21 35.57
C THR A 247 -2.59 4.44 36.32
N LYS A 248 -1.36 4.99 36.27
CA LYS A 248 -0.25 4.85 37.23
C LYS A 248 0.42 3.47 37.40
N GLU A 249 1.74 3.57 37.52
CA GLU A 249 2.63 2.69 38.32
C GLU A 249 3.19 1.42 37.63
N ASN A 250 4.36 1.53 36.99
CA ASN A 250 5.62 0.92 37.47
C ASN A 250 6.75 1.06 36.43
N GLU A 251 7.88 1.66 36.83
CA GLU A 251 9.16 1.60 36.14
C GLU A 251 10.03 0.50 36.78
N GLN A 252 10.61 -0.40 35.98
CA GLN A 252 11.84 -1.13 36.33
C GLN A 252 12.73 -1.40 35.09
N PRO A 253 14.06 -1.53 35.27
CA PRO A 253 15.05 -1.28 34.21
C PRO A 253 15.58 -2.54 33.50
N ARG A 254 16.09 -2.36 32.27
CA ARG A 254 16.70 -3.39 31.41
C ARG A 254 18.14 -3.72 31.82
N ASP A 255 18.46 -5.02 31.83
CA ASP A 255 19.81 -5.59 32.00
C ASP A 255 20.63 -5.52 30.69
N GLU A 256 21.91 -5.18 30.81
CA GLU A 256 22.91 -5.06 29.74
C GLU A 256 23.80 -6.30 29.69
N ARG A 257 23.86 -7.00 28.54
CA ARG A 257 24.95 -7.94 28.24
C ARG A 257 25.67 -7.63 26.92
N THR A 258 26.82 -6.99 27.13
CA THR A 258 28.15 -7.17 26.49
C THR A 258 28.30 -7.05 24.97
N THR A 259 28.48 -5.79 24.57
CA THR A 259 28.99 -5.24 23.29
C THR A 259 30.38 -5.78 22.86
N GLY A 260 31.13 -6.43 23.74
CA GLY A 260 32.55 -6.80 23.50
C GLY A 260 32.80 -7.93 22.50
N GLU A 261 32.01 -9.00 22.51
CA GLU A 261 32.24 -10.16 21.61
C GLU A 261 31.80 -9.90 20.16
N LYS A 262 30.86 -8.98 19.95
CA LYS A 262 30.37 -8.59 18.63
C LYS A 262 31.42 -7.78 17.84
N ILE A 263 32.24 -6.99 18.53
CA ILE A 263 33.26 -6.13 17.91
C ILE A 263 34.45 -6.97 17.42
N ALA A 264 34.87 -8.00 18.17
CA ALA A 264 36.00 -8.84 17.80
C ALA A 264 35.76 -9.71 16.55
N ARG A 265 34.53 -10.21 16.34
CA ARG A 265 34.16 -10.97 15.13
C ARG A 265 33.96 -10.09 13.88
N GLY A 266 33.52 -8.84 14.07
CA GLY A 266 33.36 -7.87 12.99
C GLY A 266 34.71 -7.41 12.40
N ALA A 267 35.74 -7.25 13.22
CA ALA A 267 37.05 -6.78 12.79
C ALA A 267 37.79 -7.80 11.89
N THR A 268 37.69 -9.10 12.17
CA THR A 268 38.36 -10.16 11.38
C THR A 268 37.74 -10.35 9.98
N PHE A 269 36.45 -10.04 9.82
CA PHE A 269 35.74 -10.10 8.52
C PHE A 269 35.91 -8.83 7.69
N PHE A 270 36.09 -7.67 8.32
CA PHE A 270 36.34 -6.42 7.62
C PHE A 270 37.70 -6.42 6.91
N LEU A 271 38.71 -7.05 7.53
CA LEU A 271 40.06 -7.16 6.97
C LEU A 271 40.15 -8.12 5.77
N SER A 272 39.32 -9.17 5.70
CA SER A 272 39.27 -10.09 4.56
C SER A 272 38.49 -9.54 3.37
N GLY A 273 37.42 -8.76 3.61
CA GLY A 273 36.68 -8.05 2.56
C GLY A 273 37.48 -6.90 1.93
N ALA A 274 38.22 -6.14 2.75
CA ALA A 274 39.09 -5.08 2.27
C ALA A 274 40.28 -5.63 1.45
N ALA A 275 40.84 -6.78 1.84
CA ALA A 275 41.89 -7.46 1.08
C ALA A 275 41.40 -7.97 -0.30
N LEU A 276 40.18 -8.51 -0.36
CA LEU A 276 39.57 -8.96 -1.63
C LEU A 276 39.23 -7.78 -2.55
N PHE A 277 38.75 -6.66 -2.00
CA PHE A 277 38.48 -5.45 -2.75
C PHE A 277 39.76 -4.78 -3.26
N ALA A 278 40.81 -4.74 -2.43
CA ALA A 278 42.14 -4.28 -2.85
C ALA A 278 42.76 -5.18 -3.93
N TRP A 279 42.56 -6.50 -3.85
CA TRP A 279 42.99 -7.45 -4.88
C TRP A 279 42.25 -7.26 -6.21
N LEU A 280 40.92 -7.13 -6.18
CA LEU A 280 40.10 -6.85 -7.37
C LEU A 280 40.38 -5.47 -7.99
N TYR A 281 40.64 -4.46 -7.16
CA TYR A 281 41.02 -3.11 -7.61
C TYR A 281 42.42 -3.10 -8.23
N ALA A 282 43.38 -3.83 -7.64
CA ALA A 282 44.71 -4.02 -8.24
C ALA A 282 44.65 -4.80 -9.56
N PHE A 283 43.72 -5.74 -9.70
CA PHE A 283 43.49 -6.51 -10.94
C PHE A 283 42.76 -5.70 -12.04
N ASP A 284 41.86 -4.77 -11.67
CA ASP A 284 41.19 -3.84 -12.61
C ASP A 284 42.16 -2.81 -13.20
N GLN A 285 43.13 -2.35 -12.40
CA GLN A 285 44.23 -1.48 -12.87
C GLN A 285 45.21 -2.20 -13.83
N ALA A 286 45.20 -3.54 -13.86
CA ALA A 286 45.99 -4.34 -14.80
C ALA A 286 45.28 -4.59 -16.15
N GLY A 287 43.99 -4.25 -16.28
CA GLY A 287 43.26 -4.24 -17.56
C GLY A 287 42.55 -5.54 -17.98
N ASP A 288 42.57 -6.60 -17.16
CA ASP A 288 42.17 -7.97 -17.57
C ASP A 288 40.80 -8.45 -17.04
N LEU A 289 39.90 -7.57 -16.60
CA LEU A 289 38.59 -7.99 -16.06
C LEU A 289 37.45 -7.95 -17.12
N PRO A 290 36.80 -9.09 -17.42
CA PRO A 290 35.62 -9.12 -18.28
C PRO A 290 34.44 -8.32 -17.70
N PRO A 291 33.53 -7.77 -18.53
CA PRO A 291 32.42 -6.91 -18.08
C PRO A 291 31.54 -7.51 -16.98
N TRP A 292 31.35 -8.84 -16.98
CA TRP A 292 30.55 -9.55 -15.98
C TRP A 292 31.26 -9.69 -14.62
N GLY A 293 32.59 -9.58 -14.57
CA GLY A 293 33.36 -9.64 -13.31
C GLY A 293 33.09 -8.44 -12.41
N LYS A 294 32.81 -7.27 -12.99
CA LYS A 294 32.36 -6.06 -12.27
C LYS A 294 30.98 -6.25 -11.65
N THR A 295 30.10 -6.99 -12.32
CA THR A 295 28.75 -7.31 -11.84
C THR A 295 28.79 -8.30 -10.67
N ILE A 296 29.63 -9.33 -10.74
CA ILE A 296 29.79 -10.30 -9.64
C ILE A 296 30.43 -9.65 -8.41
N GLY A 297 31.44 -8.78 -8.58
CA GLY A 297 32.03 -8.04 -7.46
C GLY A 297 31.01 -7.15 -6.74
N THR A 298 30.11 -6.51 -7.49
CA THR A 298 29.04 -5.67 -6.94
C THR A 298 27.97 -6.50 -6.21
N LEU A 299 27.60 -7.67 -6.75
CA LEU A 299 26.65 -8.59 -6.13
C LEU A 299 27.21 -9.22 -4.84
N LEU A 300 28.49 -9.58 -4.82
CA LEU A 300 29.16 -10.12 -3.64
C LEU A 300 29.34 -9.06 -2.55
N ALA A 301 29.65 -7.81 -2.92
CA ALA A 301 29.68 -6.69 -1.99
C ALA A 301 28.29 -6.42 -1.36
N GLY A 302 27.23 -6.52 -2.17
CA GLY A 302 25.84 -6.44 -1.70
C GLY A 302 25.44 -7.58 -0.74
N GLY A 303 25.85 -8.81 -1.05
CA GLY A 303 25.60 -9.99 -0.20
C GLY A 303 26.39 -9.98 1.11
N LEU A 304 27.62 -9.44 1.11
CA LEU A 304 28.42 -9.26 2.32
C LEU A 304 27.85 -8.15 3.22
N LEU A 305 27.35 -7.05 2.63
CA LEU A 305 26.62 -6.02 3.37
C LEU A 305 25.33 -6.54 4.00
N TRP A 306 24.61 -7.42 3.31
CA TRP A 306 23.41 -8.11 3.83
C TRP A 306 23.71 -8.94 5.09
N LYS A 307 24.82 -9.68 5.09
CA LYS A 307 25.20 -10.55 6.21
C LYS A 307 25.81 -9.79 7.40
N ALA A 308 26.45 -8.65 7.14
CA ALA A 308 27.09 -7.82 8.17
C ALA A 308 26.09 -6.93 8.94
N PHE A 309 24.94 -6.58 8.33
CA PHE A 309 23.94 -5.71 8.93
C PHE A 309 22.51 -6.22 8.70
N PRO A 310 22.13 -7.37 9.33
CA PRO A 310 20.81 -7.96 9.13
C PRO A 310 19.67 -7.06 9.62
N GLU A 311 19.90 -6.22 10.64
CA GLU A 311 18.93 -5.21 11.11
C GLU A 311 18.77 -4.02 10.13
N LYS A 312 19.54 -3.97 9.04
CA LYS A 312 19.42 -2.99 7.94
C LYS A 312 19.14 -3.65 6.59
N ALA A 313 18.70 -4.91 6.58
CA ALA A 313 18.42 -5.68 5.35
C ALA A 313 17.46 -4.96 4.38
N GLU A 314 16.60 -4.09 4.91
CA GLU A 314 15.58 -3.33 4.17
C GLU A 314 16.19 -2.23 3.28
N ALA A 315 17.32 -1.62 3.68
CA ALA A 315 18.10 -0.72 2.83
C ALA A 315 18.92 -1.48 1.78
N GLY A 316 19.26 -2.73 2.09
CA GLY A 316 19.94 -3.66 1.19
C GLY A 316 19.05 -4.09 0.02
N PHE A 317 17.78 -4.41 0.28
CA PHE A 317 16.80 -4.74 -0.79
C PHE A 317 16.56 -3.55 -1.73
N PHE A 318 16.38 -2.34 -1.18
CA PHE A 318 16.22 -1.13 -2.00
C PHE A 318 17.45 -0.86 -2.88
N SER A 319 18.65 -0.99 -2.31
CA SER A 319 19.91 -0.86 -3.05
C SER A 319 20.02 -1.94 -4.13
N LEU A 320 19.64 -3.18 -3.84
CA LEU A 320 19.64 -4.30 -4.79
C LEU A 320 18.66 -4.07 -5.94
N VAL A 321 17.43 -3.59 -5.68
CA VAL A 321 16.44 -3.29 -6.73
C VAL A 321 16.88 -2.10 -7.60
N MET A 322 17.45 -1.07 -6.99
CA MET A 322 18.03 0.07 -7.73
C MET A 322 19.23 -0.34 -8.58
N ILE A 323 20.10 -1.22 -8.05
CA ILE A 323 21.25 -1.77 -8.76
C ILE A 323 20.78 -2.71 -9.88
N LEU A 324 19.86 -3.63 -9.63
CA LEU A 324 19.35 -4.57 -10.64
C LEU A 324 18.61 -3.84 -11.75
N GLY A 325 17.73 -2.89 -11.43
CA GLY A 325 17.03 -2.11 -12.45
C GLY A 325 17.95 -1.15 -13.21
N GLY A 326 18.92 -0.52 -12.53
CA GLY A 326 19.94 0.30 -13.18
C GLY A 326 20.87 -0.52 -14.08
N THR A 327 21.24 -1.73 -13.66
CA THR A 327 22.07 -2.66 -14.43
C THR A 327 21.30 -3.19 -15.65
N PHE A 328 20.00 -3.51 -15.53
CA PHE A 328 19.17 -3.90 -16.68
C PHE A 328 19.03 -2.77 -17.72
N LEU A 329 18.95 -1.51 -17.29
CA LEU A 329 18.92 -0.34 -18.18
C LEU A 329 20.28 -0.09 -18.86
N LEU A 330 21.40 -0.39 -18.19
CA LEU A 330 22.76 -0.20 -18.70
C LEU A 330 23.24 -1.33 -19.62
N VAL A 331 22.88 -2.59 -19.33
CA VAL A 331 23.37 -3.77 -20.06
C VAL A 331 22.79 -3.89 -21.47
N ASP A 332 21.64 -3.26 -21.77
CA ASP A 332 20.96 -3.41 -23.08
C ASP A 332 20.89 -2.11 -23.90
N ALA A 333 21.74 -1.13 -23.57
CA ALA A 333 22.06 -0.04 -24.48
C ALA A 333 22.81 -0.53 -25.74
N THR A 334 23.25 -1.79 -25.76
CA THR A 334 24.17 -2.38 -26.75
C THR A 334 23.58 -3.51 -27.62
N GLY A 335 22.31 -3.93 -27.42
CA GLY A 335 21.66 -5.02 -28.19
C GLY A 335 20.85 -4.58 -29.43
N GLN A 336 20.87 -5.39 -30.50
CA GLN A 336 20.29 -5.09 -31.84
C GLN A 336 18.79 -5.43 -32.03
N ASP A 337 18.17 -6.24 -31.18
CA ASP A 337 16.76 -6.67 -31.37
C ASP A 337 15.76 -5.76 -30.61
N SER A 338 14.84 -5.13 -31.32
CA SER A 338 14.00 -4.03 -30.82
C SER A 338 12.76 -4.45 -30.02
N SER A 339 12.19 -5.63 -30.24
CA SER A 339 10.92 -6.03 -29.58
C SER A 339 11.15 -6.57 -28.17
N ALA A 340 12.08 -7.53 -28.01
CA ALA A 340 12.49 -8.06 -26.71
C ALA A 340 13.11 -6.97 -25.82
N ARG A 341 13.71 -5.94 -26.42
CA ARG A 341 14.29 -4.78 -25.72
C ARG A 341 13.24 -3.89 -25.07
N LEU A 342 12.09 -3.68 -25.72
CA LEU A 342 10.99 -2.89 -25.15
C LEU A 342 10.34 -3.60 -23.95
N GLU A 343 10.15 -4.93 -24.03
CA GLU A 343 9.60 -5.71 -22.91
C GLU A 343 10.54 -5.72 -21.70
N LYS A 344 11.85 -5.86 -21.93
CA LYS A 344 12.86 -5.84 -20.86
C LYS A 344 13.03 -4.45 -20.24
N ILE A 345 12.99 -3.38 -21.04
CA ILE A 345 13.01 -1.99 -20.55
C ILE A 345 11.74 -1.71 -19.73
N ALA A 346 10.57 -2.15 -20.20
CA ALA A 346 9.33 -2.00 -19.47
C ALA A 346 9.37 -2.73 -18.13
N MET A 347 9.92 -3.96 -18.10
CA MET A 347 10.06 -4.76 -16.88
C MET A 347 11.09 -4.18 -15.91
N GLY A 348 12.26 -3.76 -16.38
CA GLY A 348 13.28 -3.10 -15.55
C GLY A 348 12.81 -1.76 -14.98
N THR A 349 12.08 -0.98 -15.78
CA THR A 349 11.45 0.27 -15.33
C THR A 349 10.35 0.00 -14.30
N ALA A 350 9.52 -1.02 -14.52
CA ALA A 350 8.48 -1.41 -13.58
C ALA A 350 9.08 -1.86 -12.24
N LEU A 351 10.16 -2.65 -12.25
CA LEU A 351 10.85 -3.09 -11.03
C LEU A 351 11.48 -1.92 -10.25
N LEU A 352 12.10 -0.96 -10.94
CA LEU A 352 12.62 0.27 -10.34
C LEU A 352 11.51 1.09 -9.68
N LEU A 353 10.41 1.29 -10.41
CA LEU A 353 9.26 2.05 -9.93
C LEU A 353 8.53 1.35 -8.77
N LEU A 354 8.47 0.03 -8.78
CA LEU A 354 7.95 -0.80 -7.69
C LEU A 354 8.84 -0.74 -6.45
N GLY A 355 10.15 -0.76 -6.61
CA GLY A 355 11.10 -0.55 -5.50
C GLY A 355 10.92 0.83 -4.86
N LEU A 356 10.69 1.86 -5.67
CA LEU A 356 10.38 3.21 -5.20
C LEU A 356 9.01 3.29 -4.50
N LEU A 357 7.99 2.62 -5.04
CA LEU A 357 6.66 2.55 -4.43
C LEU A 357 6.70 1.83 -3.07
N TYR A 358 7.39 0.68 -3.00
CA TYR A 358 7.60 -0.08 -1.77
C TYR A 358 8.33 0.76 -0.72
N PHE A 359 9.45 1.39 -1.10
CA PHE A 359 10.20 2.28 -0.21
C PHE A 359 9.33 3.43 0.31
N TRP A 360 8.46 3.99 -0.54
CA TRP A 360 7.55 5.04 -0.15
C TRP A 360 6.47 4.57 0.84
N VAL A 361 5.82 3.43 0.58
CA VAL A 361 4.79 2.85 1.45
C VAL A 361 5.35 2.45 2.81
N VAL A 362 6.56 1.88 2.85
CA VAL A 362 7.16 1.35 4.08
C VAL A 362 7.88 2.44 4.89
N PHE A 363 8.69 3.29 4.26
CA PHE A 363 9.58 4.21 4.99
C PHE A 363 9.08 5.64 5.14
N ILE A 364 8.18 6.11 4.26
CA ILE A 364 7.59 7.45 4.39
C ILE A 364 6.31 7.42 5.22
N LYS A 365 5.70 6.24 5.39
CA LYS A 365 4.54 5.97 6.28
C LYS A 365 4.94 5.40 7.65
N ALA A 366 6.23 5.12 7.90
CA ALA A 366 6.70 4.76 9.23
C ALA A 366 6.38 5.91 10.21
N PRO A 367 5.86 5.61 11.42
CA PRO A 367 5.58 6.65 12.40
C PRO A 367 6.87 7.42 12.65
N LYS A 368 6.77 8.75 12.60
CA LYS A 368 7.81 9.56 13.20
C LYS A 368 7.74 9.26 14.68
N ASP A 369 8.79 8.64 15.21
CA ASP A 369 9.08 8.76 16.62
C ASP A 369 9.15 10.25 16.92
N GLU A 370 8.15 10.75 17.64
CA GLU A 370 8.15 12.09 18.20
C GLU A 370 9.13 12.08 19.37
N GLY A 371 10.35 12.53 19.07
CA GLY A 371 11.25 13.14 20.05
C GLY A 371 11.11 14.65 20.04
#